data_AF-A0A2W1BZJ5-F1
#
_entry.id   AF-A0A2W1BZJ5-F1
#
_cell.length_a   1.000
_cell.length_b   1.000
_cell.length_c   1.000
_cell.angle_alpha   90.00
_cell.angle_beta   90.00
_cell.angle_gamma   90.00
#
_symmetry.space_group_name_H-M   'P 1'
#
loop_
_entity.id
_entity.type
_entity.pdbx_description
1 polymer ?
#
loop_
_entity_poly.entity_id
_entity_poly.type
_entity_poly.pdbx_seq_one_letter_code
_entity_poly.pdbx_strand_id
1 'polypeptide(L)' 'MSAWRQAGLNYINYSNIAAKMLRRSLKPELRAEALKRDDSNVRITPWANGRPAHLQTAAK' A
#
# COMPACT_ATOMS: atom_id res chain seq x y z
N MET A 1 10.30 12.87 -18.47
CA MET A 1 10.24 12.11 -17.20
C MET A 1 8.80 11.68 -16.99
N SER A 2 8.51 10.40 -16.73
CA SER A 2 7.12 9.93 -16.62
C SER A 2 6.38 10.67 -15.49
N ALA A 3 5.11 11.03 -15.70
CA ALA A 3 4.33 11.87 -14.77
C ALA A 3 4.26 11.29 -13.35
N TRP A 4 4.17 9.96 -13.22
CA TRP A 4 4.12 9.27 -11.94
C TRP A 4 5.46 9.32 -11.17
N ARG A 5 6.61 9.41 -11.86
CA ARG A 5 7.92 9.61 -11.20
C ARG A 5 8.04 11.01 -10.62
N GLN A 6 7.50 12.02 -11.31
CA GLN A 6 7.48 13.40 -10.83
C GLN A 6 6.58 13.55 -9.58
N ALA A 7 5.51 12.75 -9.50
CA ALA A 7 4.64 12.67 -8.33
C ALA A 7 5.25 11.90 -7.14
N GLY A 8 6.52 11.49 -7.20
CA GLY A 8 7.18 10.75 -6.12
C GLY A 8 6.74 9.29 -5.98
N LEU A 9 6.01 8.72 -6.95
CA LEU A 9 5.62 7.33 -6.90
C LEU A 9 6.79 6.42 -7.27
N ASN A 10 7.05 5.42 -6.42
CA ASN A 10 7.90 4.30 -6.80
C ASN A 10 7.16 3.38 -7.80
N TYR A 11 7.92 2.57 -8.52
CA TYR A 11 7.37 1.67 -9.55
C TYR A 11 6.34 0.68 -8.97
N ILE A 12 6.62 0.14 -7.77
CA ILE A 12 5.76 -0.84 -7.09
C ILE A 12 4.40 -0.21 -6.74
N ASN A 13 4.40 1.03 -6.25
CA ASN A 13 3.19 1.77 -5.91
C ASN A 13 2.39 2.09 -7.16
N TYR A 14 3.06 2.52 -8.23
CA TYR A 14 2.40 2.79 -9.51
C TYR A 14 1.71 1.53 -10.06
N SER A 15 2.40 0.38 -10.11
CA SER A 15 1.83 -0.87 -10.62
C SER A 15 0.69 -1.38 -9.74
N ASN A 16 0.81 -1.27 -8.41
CA ASN A 16 -0.26 -1.64 -7.48
C ASN A 16 -1.53 -0.80 -7.67
N ILE A 17 -1.39 0.52 -7.90
CA ILE A 17 -2.53 1.40 -8.18
C ILE A 17 -3.22 1.01 -9.49
N ALA A 18 -2.44 0.75 -10.56
CA ALA A 18 -2.99 0.30 -11.84
C ALA A 18 -3.72 -1.04 -11.70
N ALA A 19 -3.15 -1.99 -10.96
CA ALA A 19 -3.78 -3.29 -10.70
C ALA A 19 -5.11 -3.15 -9.92
N LYS A 20 -5.15 -2.25 -8.92
CA LYS A 20 -6.38 -1.95 -8.16
C LYS A 20 -7.48 -1.38 -9.05
N MET A 21 -7.14 -0.44 -9.93
CA MET A 21 -8.09 0.11 -10.91
C MET A 21 -8.61 -0.98 -11.85
N LEU A 22 -7.73 -1.85 -12.35
CA LEU A 22 -8.12 -2.96 -13.21
C LEU A 22 -9.12 -3.89 -12.52
N ARG A 23 -8.84 -4.31 -11.27
CA ARG A 23 -9.71 -5.20 -10.48
C ARG A 23 -11.12 -4.64 -10.28
N ARG A 24 -11.22 -3.32 -10.07
CA ARG A 24 -12.51 -2.61 -9.92
C ARG A 24 -13.30 -2.55 -11.23
N SER A 25 -12.63 -2.58 -12.37
CA SER A 25 -13.27 -2.55 -13.68
C SER A 25 -13.77 -3.92 -14.17
N LEU A 26 -13.47 -5.02 -13.48
CA LEU A 26 -13.97 -6.36 -13.85
C LEU A 26 -15.48 -6.49 -13.65
N LYS A 27 -16.08 -7.47 -14.34
CA LYS A 27 -17.48 -7.87 -14.14
C LYS A 27 -17.74 -8.27 -12.67
N PRO A 28 -18.94 -8.03 -12.13
CA PRO A 28 -19.25 -8.29 -10.72
C PRO A 28 -18.90 -9.71 -10.25
N GLU A 29 -19.13 -10.71 -11.10
CA GLU A 29 -18.87 -12.14 -10.84
C GLU A 29 -17.40 -12.42 -10.48
N LEU A 30 -16.47 -11.78 -11.18
CA LEU A 30 -15.02 -11.96 -10.99
C LEU A 30 -14.41 -10.92 -10.04
N ARG A 31 -15.09 -9.79 -9.87
CA ARG A 31 -14.64 -8.67 -9.05
C ARG A 31 -14.54 -9.06 -7.57
N ALA A 32 -15.49 -9.83 -7.06
CA ALA A 32 -15.51 -10.23 -5.64
C ALA A 32 -14.27 -11.05 -5.24
N GLU A 33 -13.84 -11.97 -6.10
CA GLU A 33 -12.63 -12.76 -5.85
C GLU A 33 -11.36 -11.91 -6.05
N ALA A 34 -11.34 -11.04 -7.07
CA ALA A 34 -10.22 -10.17 -7.35
C ALA A 34 -9.95 -9.17 -6.21
N LEU A 35 -10.99 -8.59 -5.61
CA LEU A 35 -10.88 -7.60 -4.54
C LEU A 35 -10.21 -8.14 -3.27
N LYS A 36 -10.30 -9.44 -2.99
CA LYS A 36 -9.61 -10.06 -1.84
C LYS A 36 -8.09 -9.85 -1.86
N ARG A 37 -7.51 -9.62 -3.06
CA ARG A 37 -6.07 -9.37 -3.23
C ARG A 37 -5.65 -7.93 -2.92
N ASP A 38 -6.61 -7.01 -2.77
CA ASP A 38 -6.33 -5.61 -2.43
C ASP A 38 -6.15 -5.40 -0.91
N ASP A 39 -6.60 -6.34 -0.09
CA ASP A 39 -6.47 -6.26 1.37
C ASP A 39 -5.06 -6.63 1.84
N SER A 40 -4.43 -5.75 2.61
CA SER A 40 -3.11 -5.96 3.20
C SER A 40 -3.14 -5.60 4.68
N ASN A 41 -3.14 -6.61 5.55
CA ASN A 41 -3.23 -6.45 7.01
C ASN A 41 -1.84 -6.39 7.68
N VAL A 42 -0.89 -5.70 7.06
CA VAL A 42 0.50 -5.63 7.58
C VAL A 42 0.65 -4.40 8.47
N ARG A 43 0.95 -4.64 9.76
CA ARG A 43 1.31 -3.57 10.71
C ARG A 43 2.82 -3.47 10.82
N ILE A 44 3.40 -2.42 10.24
CA ILE A 44 4.83 -2.13 10.36
C ILE A 44 5.08 -1.43 11.68
N THR A 45 5.95 -2.00 12.53
CA THR A 45 6.40 -1.37 13.77
C THR A 45 7.87 -1.00 13.61
N PRO A 46 8.22 0.28 13.40
CA PRO A 46 9.62 0.69 13.37
C PRO A 46 10.24 0.57 14.77
N TRP A 47 11.49 0.15 14.84
CA TRP A 47 12.28 0.09 16.06
C TRP A 47 13.44 1.07 15.97
N ALA A 48 13.72 1.78 17.05
CA ALA A 48 14.90 2.63 17.17
C ALA A 48 15.48 2.47 18.58
N ASN A 49 16.80 2.50 18.75
CA ASN A 49 17.43 2.49 20.09
C ASN A 49 16.88 1.39 21.03
N GLY A 50 16.58 0.20 20.50
CA GLY A 50 16.08 -0.95 21.28
C GLY A 50 14.63 -0.88 21.74
N ARG A 51 13.85 0.16 21.37
CA ARG A 51 12.42 0.26 21.70
C ARG A 51 11.56 0.50 20.45
N PRO A 52 10.31 0.02 20.41
CA PRO A 52 9.36 0.38 19.35
C PRO A 52 9.23 1.90 19.26
N ALA A 53 9.36 2.46 18.05
CA ALA A 53 9.40 3.90 17.83
C ALA A 53 8.08 4.59 18.24
N HIS A 54 6.93 3.90 18.12
CA HIS A 54 5.64 4.43 18.59
C HIS A 54 5.60 4.66 20.12
N LEU A 55 6.34 3.88 20.89
CA LEU A 55 6.49 4.07 22.35
C LEU A 55 7.49 5.19 22.68
N GLN A 56 8.41 5.52 21.77
CA GLN A 56 9.34 6.63 21.95
C GLN A 56 8.68 7.99 21.68
N THR A 57 7.75 8.07 20.73
CA THR A 57 6.99 9.30 20.45
C THR A 57 6.07 9.68 21.61
N ALA A 58 5.54 8.70 22.35
CA ALA A 58 4.67 8.94 23.51
C ALA A 58 5.43 9.31 24.81
N ALA A 59 6.75 9.09 24.84
CA ALA A 59 7.61 9.35 26.00
C ALA A 59 8.36 10.69 25.92
N LYS A 60 8.03 11.53 24.93
CA LYS A 60 8.57 12.87 24.71
C LYS A 60 7.52 13.91 25.08
#